data_AF-A0A6S7GKF9-F1
#
_entry.id   AF-A0A6S7GKF9-F1
#
_cell.length_a   1.000
_cell.length_b   1.000
_cell.length_c   1.000
_cell.angle_alpha   90.00
_cell.angle_beta   90.00
_cell.angle_gamma   90.00
#
_symmetry.space_group_name_H-M   'P 1'
#
loop_
_entity.id
_entity.type
_entity.pdbx_description
1 polymer ?
#
loop_
_entity_poly.entity_id
_entity_poly.type
_entity_poly.pdbx_seq_one_letter_code
_entity_poly.pdbx_strand_id
1 'polypeptide(L)'
;MRLYYFVALALIIKPTWQELVWEELTTKSGSISPRRDAAIAYQESEDAVYIFGGKSVKNRALDNNMYKFDLNTKIWTVQINNRDVPNARFSMVYGTKGNYFYIATGEDIDSSGKSTYYDDFWRFHFPTSKWEEMSSNNNKPKKRSSASGGIHEDDSSFVLSHGSNDDDKFSNTFSYDIDQPASTRAWEEIHSGTNNYNPSYPHARYQQAGLMVSKDKLLLFGGCLSGQGTGGPCPSDDSWTYDKASNEWSELNRCSSPKISPAMARLPSGNTSIHRVVLWGGNADSRTTLASDDDKEDEIAVFDPDKNEWKIKKTQV
;
A
#
# COMPACT_ATOMS: atom_id res chain seq x y z
N MET A 1 -59.50 37.01 -17.17
CA MET A 1 -58.86 35.68 -17.37
C MET A 1 -57.34 35.87 -17.35
N ARG A 2 -56.71 35.69 -16.19
CA ARG A 2 -55.25 35.69 -16.03
C ARG A 2 -54.88 34.35 -15.41
N LEU A 3 -54.23 33.49 -16.21
CA LEU A 3 -53.60 32.26 -15.73
C LEU A 3 -52.41 32.65 -14.85
N TYR A 4 -52.41 32.22 -13.60
CA TYR A 4 -51.21 32.19 -12.77
C TYR A 4 -50.61 30.79 -12.92
N TYR A 5 -49.46 30.71 -13.58
CA TYR A 5 -48.66 29.49 -13.66
C TYR A 5 -48.01 29.24 -12.29
N PHE A 6 -48.24 28.05 -11.74
CA PHE A 6 -47.50 27.51 -10.62
C PHE A 6 -46.07 27.20 -11.07
N VAL A 7 -45.07 27.75 -10.37
CA VAL A 7 -43.73 27.18 -10.37
C VAL A 7 -43.59 26.43 -9.04
N ALA A 8 -43.81 25.11 -9.09
CA ALA A 8 -43.42 24.23 -8.01
C ALA A 8 -41.90 24.06 -8.08
N LEU A 9 -41.16 24.79 -7.24
CA LEU A 9 -39.73 24.59 -7.08
C LEU A 9 -39.53 23.31 -6.25
N ALA A 10 -39.35 22.17 -6.92
CA ALA A 10 -38.91 20.95 -6.26
C ALA A 10 -37.42 21.08 -5.95
N LEU A 11 -37.11 21.50 -4.72
CA LEU A 11 -35.77 21.34 -4.13
C LEU A 11 -35.54 19.85 -3.88
N ILE A 12 -35.06 19.16 -4.92
CA ILE A 12 -34.47 17.84 -4.75
C ILE A 12 -33.12 18.08 -4.06
N ILE A 13 -33.12 18.08 -2.72
CA ILE A 13 -31.90 17.92 -1.95
C ILE A 13 -31.42 16.50 -2.27
N LYS A 14 -30.57 16.37 -3.30
CA LYS A 14 -29.79 15.15 -3.44
C LYS A 14 -28.91 15.09 -2.18
N PRO A 15 -28.99 14.03 -1.35
CA PRO A 15 -28.02 13.83 -0.29
C PRO A 15 -26.70 13.45 -0.95
N THR A 16 -25.98 14.46 -1.42
CA THR A 16 -24.57 14.42 -1.76
C THR A 16 -23.96 15.20 -0.60
N TRP A 17 -23.23 14.62 0.33
CA TRP A 17 -21.96 13.92 0.16
C TRP A 17 -21.82 12.84 1.25
N GLN A 18 -21.33 11.65 0.91
CA GLN A 18 -20.73 10.78 1.94
C GLN A 18 -19.48 11.51 2.43
N GLU A 19 -19.52 12.02 3.65
CA GLU A 19 -18.36 12.59 4.32
C GLU A 19 -17.48 11.47 4.88
N LEU A 20 -16.17 11.70 4.93
CA LEU A 20 -15.25 10.76 5.55
C LEU A 20 -15.30 10.98 7.07
N VAL A 21 -15.61 9.91 7.80
CA VAL A 21 -15.74 9.91 9.26
C VAL A 21 -14.76 8.90 9.84
N TRP A 22 -14.09 9.27 10.91
CA TRP A 22 -13.25 8.35 11.67
C TRP A 22 -14.08 7.59 12.69
N GLU A 23 -13.88 6.27 12.77
CA GLU A 23 -14.46 5.42 13.80
C GLU A 23 -13.35 4.61 14.46
N GLU A 24 -13.24 4.72 15.79
CA GLU A 24 -12.35 3.85 16.56
C GLU A 24 -13.01 2.48 16.78
N LEU A 25 -12.41 1.44 16.20
CA LEU A 25 -12.84 0.07 16.44
C LEU A 25 -12.26 -0.44 17.78
N THR A 26 -13.15 -0.70 18.73
CA THR A 26 -12.76 -1.27 20.03
C THR A 26 -12.60 -2.79 19.97
N THR A 27 -11.67 -3.33 20.76
CA THR A 27 -11.44 -4.78 20.89
C THR A 27 -12.20 -5.31 22.11
N LYS A 28 -12.94 -6.40 21.92
CA LYS A 28 -13.64 -7.10 23.02
C LYS A 28 -12.74 -8.09 23.75
N SER A 29 -11.95 -8.88 23.02
CA SER A 29 -10.98 -9.81 23.57
C SER A 29 -9.92 -10.24 22.55
N GLY A 30 -8.88 -10.93 23.03
CA GLY A 30 -7.66 -11.14 22.27
C GLY A 30 -6.82 -9.87 22.20
N SER A 31 -5.54 -10.00 21.86
CA SER A 31 -4.68 -8.85 21.57
C SER A 31 -3.55 -9.24 20.64
N ILE A 32 -3.02 -8.23 19.95
CA ILE A 32 -1.78 -8.34 19.20
C ILE A 32 -0.81 -7.30 19.74
N SER A 33 0.48 -7.62 19.75
CA SER A 33 1.51 -6.65 20.13
C SER A 33 1.42 -5.40 19.24
N PRO A 34 1.57 -4.18 19.80
CA PRO A 34 1.66 -2.94 19.02
C PRO A 34 2.73 -3.05 17.95
N ARG A 35 2.35 -2.73 16.72
CA ARG A 35 3.18 -2.95 15.52
C ARG A 35 2.95 -1.85 14.49
N ARG A 36 3.98 -1.59 13.68
CA ARG A 36 3.92 -0.74 12.48
C ARG A 36 4.57 -1.46 11.30
N ASP A 37 4.37 -0.94 10.10
CA ASP A 37 4.91 -1.50 8.85
C ASP A 37 4.53 -2.98 8.61
N ALA A 38 3.38 -3.38 9.16
CA ALA A 38 2.78 -4.69 8.96
C ALA A 38 2.03 -4.72 7.62
N ALA A 39 1.82 -5.92 7.09
CA ALA A 39 0.96 -6.12 5.94
C ALA A 39 -0.48 -6.37 6.43
N ILE A 40 -1.45 -5.73 5.79
CA ILE A 40 -2.87 -5.75 6.20
C ILE A 40 -3.77 -6.15 5.04
N ALA A 41 -4.84 -6.87 5.36
CA ALA A 41 -5.87 -7.28 4.41
C ALA A 41 -7.26 -7.16 5.03
N TYR A 42 -8.24 -6.79 4.23
CA TYR A 42 -9.66 -6.95 4.55
C TYR A 42 -10.21 -8.10 3.72
N GLN A 43 -10.85 -9.07 4.38
CA GLN A 43 -11.51 -10.20 3.74
C GLN A 43 -13.02 -10.07 3.87
N GLU A 44 -13.68 -9.70 2.78
CA GLU A 44 -15.11 -9.35 2.75
C GLU A 44 -16.01 -10.53 3.13
N SER A 45 -15.70 -11.75 2.65
CA SER A 45 -16.54 -12.93 2.92
C SER A 45 -16.59 -13.33 4.40
N GLU A 46 -15.60 -12.88 5.19
CA GLU A 46 -15.50 -13.15 6.62
C GLU A 46 -15.72 -11.90 7.47
N ASP A 47 -15.92 -10.73 6.83
CA ASP A 47 -15.98 -9.42 7.47
C ASP A 47 -14.88 -9.27 8.54
N ALA A 48 -13.63 -9.45 8.10
CA ALA A 48 -12.49 -9.55 9.01
C ALA A 48 -11.23 -8.88 8.45
N VAL A 49 -10.42 -8.33 9.35
CA VAL A 49 -9.11 -7.76 9.04
C VAL A 49 -8.02 -8.78 9.40
N TYR A 50 -7.09 -8.99 8.48
CA TYR A 50 -5.92 -9.83 8.68
C TYR A 50 -4.65 -9.00 8.75
N ILE A 51 -3.76 -9.33 9.68
CA ILE A 51 -2.46 -8.67 9.85
C ILE A 51 -1.35 -9.71 9.94
N PHE A 52 -0.28 -9.49 9.17
CA PHE A 52 0.94 -10.29 9.21
C PHE A 52 2.18 -9.41 9.41
N GLY A 53 3.10 -9.89 10.24
CA GLY A 53 4.39 -9.26 10.46
C GLY A 53 4.29 -7.89 11.13
N GLY A 54 5.19 -6.98 10.76
CA GLY A 54 5.36 -5.67 11.37
C GLY A 54 6.44 -5.65 12.44
N LYS A 55 6.86 -4.44 12.80
CA LYS A 55 7.97 -4.20 13.73
C LYS A 55 7.53 -3.56 15.03
N SER A 56 8.28 -3.88 16.08
CA SER A 56 8.16 -3.24 17.39
C SER A 56 8.76 -1.83 17.38
N VAL A 57 8.59 -1.12 18.50
CA VAL A 57 9.28 0.15 18.77
C VAL A 57 10.82 0.05 18.72
N LYS A 58 11.38 -1.16 18.86
CA LYS A 58 12.81 -1.44 18.75
C LYS A 58 13.27 -1.68 17.31
N ASN A 59 12.40 -1.46 16.32
CA ASN A 59 12.64 -1.69 14.89
C ASN A 59 12.98 -3.14 14.51
N ARG A 60 12.51 -4.13 15.29
CA ARG A 60 12.68 -5.56 14.99
C ARG A 60 11.36 -6.19 14.61
N ALA A 61 11.37 -7.16 13.70
CA ALA A 61 10.19 -7.94 13.40
C ALA A 61 9.70 -8.63 14.69
N LEU A 62 8.38 -8.68 14.86
CA LEU A 62 7.77 -9.20 16.08
C LEU A 62 7.64 -10.71 16.07
N ASP A 63 6.90 -11.21 15.09
CA ASP A 63 6.50 -12.61 14.95
C ASP A 63 6.12 -12.89 13.50
N ASN A 64 5.87 -14.16 13.19
CA ASN A 64 5.41 -14.66 11.90
C ASN A 64 3.97 -15.20 11.98
N ASN A 65 3.17 -14.71 12.92
CA ASN A 65 1.78 -15.11 13.03
C ASN A 65 0.92 -14.35 12.03
N MET A 66 -0.11 -15.02 11.51
CA MET A 66 -1.23 -14.37 10.88
C MET A 66 -2.30 -14.08 11.94
N TYR A 67 -2.66 -12.82 12.13
CA TYR A 67 -3.72 -12.42 13.06
C TYR A 67 -4.99 -12.10 12.28
N LYS A 68 -6.14 -12.48 12.84
CA LYS A 68 -7.47 -12.14 12.34
C LYS A 68 -8.21 -11.34 13.41
N PHE A 69 -8.75 -10.20 13.02
CA PHE A 69 -9.75 -9.43 13.76
C PHE A 69 -11.09 -9.59 13.07
N ASP A 70 -12.01 -10.26 13.74
CA ASP A 70 -13.37 -10.43 13.26
C ASP A 70 -14.17 -9.15 13.59
N LEU A 71 -14.71 -8.47 12.56
CA LEU A 71 -15.38 -7.18 12.72
C LEU A 71 -16.77 -7.32 13.34
N ASN A 72 -17.34 -8.52 13.41
CA ASN A 72 -18.64 -8.74 14.06
C ASN A 72 -18.48 -8.96 15.56
N THR A 73 -17.54 -9.81 15.94
CA THR A 73 -17.28 -10.19 17.34
C THR A 73 -16.32 -9.24 18.03
N LYS A 74 -15.52 -8.49 17.27
CA LYS A 74 -14.44 -7.60 17.74
C LYS A 74 -13.37 -8.37 18.53
N ILE A 75 -13.05 -9.59 18.10
CA ILE A 75 -12.10 -10.48 18.76
C ILE A 75 -10.88 -10.71 17.87
N TRP A 76 -9.68 -10.61 18.46
CA TRP A 76 -8.44 -11.03 17.82
C TRP A 76 -8.18 -12.52 18.03
N THR A 77 -7.79 -13.20 16.96
CA THR A 77 -7.38 -14.61 16.99
C THR A 77 -6.11 -14.83 16.15
N VAL A 78 -5.26 -15.76 16.59
CA VAL A 78 -4.12 -16.21 15.79
C VAL A 78 -4.58 -17.31 14.85
N GLN A 79 -4.34 -17.14 13.55
CA GLN A 79 -4.54 -18.16 12.53
C GLN A 79 -3.28 -19.01 12.50
N ILE A 80 -3.29 -20.12 13.27
CA ILE A 80 -2.11 -20.97 13.46
C ILE A 80 -1.88 -21.83 12.22
N ASN A 81 -0.68 -21.70 11.64
CA ASN A 81 -0.20 -22.55 10.55
C ASN A 81 1.07 -23.32 10.97
N ASN A 82 1.18 -24.57 10.51
CA ASN A 82 2.33 -25.44 10.76
C ASN A 82 3.41 -25.34 9.67
N ARG A 83 4.66 -25.55 10.10
CA ARG A 83 5.95 -25.82 9.39
C ARG A 83 6.43 -24.83 8.32
N ASP A 84 5.60 -24.46 7.34
CA ASP A 84 6.04 -23.67 6.19
C ASP A 84 5.33 -22.30 6.18
N VAL A 85 5.99 -21.31 6.77
CA VAL A 85 5.48 -19.93 6.88
C VAL A 85 6.60 -18.94 6.54
N PRO A 86 6.27 -17.74 6.03
CA PRO A 86 7.27 -16.70 5.84
C PRO A 86 7.93 -16.31 7.17
N ASN A 87 9.22 -15.98 7.14
CA ASN A 87 9.90 -15.41 8.30
C ASN A 87 9.21 -14.13 8.80
N ALA A 88 9.33 -13.85 10.11
CA ALA A 88 8.90 -12.59 10.71
C ALA A 88 9.58 -11.42 9.99
N ARG A 89 8.80 -10.44 9.55
CA ARG A 89 9.29 -9.32 8.72
C ARG A 89 8.36 -8.11 8.74
N PHE A 90 8.83 -6.99 8.22
CA PHE A 90 8.07 -5.74 8.06
C PHE A 90 8.42 -5.03 6.74
N SER A 91 7.72 -3.94 6.42
CA SER A 91 7.92 -3.14 5.20
C SER A 91 7.82 -3.95 3.89
N MET A 92 6.81 -4.82 3.83
CA MET A 92 6.51 -5.69 2.69
C MET A 92 5.66 -4.98 1.63
N VAL A 93 5.68 -5.50 0.40
CA VAL A 93 4.61 -5.26 -0.57
C VAL A 93 3.54 -6.32 -0.38
N TYR A 94 2.26 -5.94 -0.38
CA TYR A 94 1.17 -6.87 -0.12
C TYR A 94 -0.10 -6.51 -0.89
N GLY A 95 -1.04 -7.46 -0.95
CA GLY A 95 -2.37 -7.24 -1.53
C GLY A 95 -3.25 -8.49 -1.44
N THR A 96 -4.52 -8.35 -1.80
CA THR A 96 -5.51 -9.42 -1.75
C THR A 96 -6.18 -9.64 -3.11
N LYS A 97 -6.47 -10.89 -3.43
CA LYS A 97 -7.32 -11.28 -4.56
C LYS A 97 -8.07 -12.57 -4.21
N GLY A 98 -9.40 -12.53 -4.28
CA GLY A 98 -10.25 -13.66 -3.93
C GLY A 98 -9.93 -14.21 -2.53
N ASN A 99 -9.64 -15.51 -2.46
CA ASN A 99 -9.37 -16.20 -1.18
C ASN A 99 -7.90 -16.12 -0.72
N TYR A 100 -7.09 -15.24 -1.34
CA TYR A 100 -5.66 -15.18 -1.06
C TYR A 100 -5.19 -13.79 -0.67
N PHE A 101 -4.29 -13.78 0.32
CA PHE A 101 -3.47 -12.64 0.69
C PHE A 101 -2.03 -12.89 0.25
N TYR A 102 -1.40 -11.91 -0.38
CA TYR A 102 -0.07 -12.03 -0.96
C TYR A 102 0.90 -11.10 -0.26
N ILE A 103 2.13 -11.57 -0.04
CA ILE A 103 3.23 -10.74 0.45
C ILE A 103 4.50 -11.01 -0.35
N ALA A 104 5.26 -9.96 -0.62
CA ALA A 104 6.58 -10.04 -1.22
C ALA A 104 7.56 -9.18 -0.43
N THR A 105 8.83 -9.60 -0.40
CA THR A 105 9.95 -8.82 0.13
C THR A 105 9.81 -8.48 1.63
N GLY A 106 10.41 -7.37 2.06
CA GLY A 106 10.43 -6.91 3.44
C GLY A 106 11.77 -7.17 4.12
N GLU A 107 11.86 -6.83 5.40
CA GLU A 107 13.08 -7.01 6.19
C GLU A 107 12.81 -7.43 7.63
N ASP A 108 13.86 -7.91 8.28
CA ASP A 108 14.01 -8.00 9.73
C ASP A 108 15.35 -7.37 10.14
N ILE A 109 15.44 -6.92 11.39
CA ILE A 109 16.65 -6.37 11.99
C ILE A 109 16.95 -7.13 13.28
N ASP A 110 18.14 -7.74 13.34
CA ASP A 110 18.52 -8.58 14.47
C ASP A 110 18.92 -7.77 15.72
N SER A 111 19.38 -8.47 16.76
CA SER A 111 19.76 -7.82 18.01
C SER A 111 20.99 -6.93 17.94
N SER A 112 21.85 -7.16 16.95
CA SER A 112 23.05 -6.37 16.66
C SER A 112 22.77 -5.16 15.77
N GLY A 113 21.55 -5.04 15.22
CA GLY A 113 21.18 -4.00 14.27
C GLY A 113 21.47 -4.37 12.81
N LYS A 114 21.79 -5.62 12.52
CA LYS A 114 22.01 -6.09 11.15
C LYS A 114 20.67 -6.38 10.46
N SER A 115 20.47 -5.80 9.29
CA SER A 115 19.30 -6.05 8.46
C SER A 115 19.41 -7.37 7.69
N THR A 116 18.28 -8.07 7.59
CA THR A 116 18.05 -9.19 6.68
C THR A 116 16.89 -8.82 5.77
N TYR A 117 17.16 -8.68 4.48
CA TYR A 117 16.16 -8.40 3.46
C TYR A 117 15.69 -9.68 2.77
N TYR A 118 14.43 -9.70 2.35
CA TYR A 118 13.80 -10.85 1.69
C TYR A 118 13.46 -10.55 0.22
N ASP A 119 13.39 -11.61 -0.59
CA ASP A 119 13.05 -11.59 -2.03
C ASP A 119 12.09 -12.75 -2.42
N ASP A 120 11.56 -13.43 -1.42
CA ASP A 120 10.55 -14.48 -1.56
C ASP A 120 9.15 -13.87 -1.79
N PHE A 121 8.26 -14.70 -2.34
CA PHE A 121 6.87 -14.34 -2.62
C PHE A 121 5.96 -15.42 -2.05
N TRP A 122 4.99 -15.02 -1.24
CA TRP A 122 4.14 -15.95 -0.49
C TRP A 122 2.67 -15.58 -0.66
N ARG A 123 1.80 -16.59 -0.56
CA ARG A 123 0.36 -16.38 -0.42
C ARG A 123 -0.20 -17.12 0.79
N PHE A 124 -1.18 -16.52 1.45
CA PHE A 124 -1.99 -17.11 2.50
C PHE A 124 -3.40 -17.36 1.98
N HIS A 125 -3.87 -18.59 2.08
CA HIS A 125 -5.23 -18.98 1.74
C HIS A 125 -6.14 -18.79 2.96
N PHE A 126 -7.08 -17.84 2.91
CA PHE A 126 -7.95 -17.51 4.05
C PHE A 126 -8.76 -18.72 4.55
N PRO A 127 -9.49 -19.47 3.70
CA PRO A 127 -10.39 -20.52 4.17
C PRO A 127 -9.68 -21.68 4.88
N THR A 128 -8.47 -22.04 4.43
CA THR A 128 -7.73 -23.15 5.04
C THR A 128 -6.71 -22.70 6.08
N SER A 129 -6.49 -21.39 6.21
CA SER A 129 -5.35 -20.82 6.93
C SER A 129 -4.06 -21.56 6.56
N LYS A 130 -3.57 -21.37 5.33
CA LYS A 130 -2.31 -21.99 4.89
C LYS A 130 -1.46 -21.02 4.11
N TRP A 131 -0.18 -20.99 4.45
CA TRP A 131 0.84 -20.29 3.67
C TRP A 131 1.38 -21.22 2.59
N GLU A 132 1.67 -20.66 1.43
CA GLU A 132 2.33 -21.32 0.32
C GLU A 132 3.37 -20.38 -0.28
N GLU A 133 4.61 -20.84 -0.40
CA GLU A 133 5.64 -20.11 -1.14
C GLU A 133 5.36 -20.24 -2.64
N MET A 134 5.38 -19.11 -3.32
CA MET A 134 5.16 -19.02 -4.76
C MET A 134 6.46 -19.31 -5.50
N SER A 135 6.41 -20.14 -6.54
CA SER A 135 7.59 -20.50 -7.33
C SER A 135 8.27 -19.27 -7.91
N SER A 136 9.58 -19.14 -7.71
CA SER A 136 10.38 -18.06 -8.27
C SER A 136 11.40 -18.59 -9.30
N ASN A 137 11.70 -17.78 -10.31
CA ASN A 137 12.80 -17.99 -11.24
C ASN A 137 14.05 -17.20 -10.81
N ASN A 138 15.10 -17.23 -11.64
CA ASN A 138 16.31 -16.42 -11.43
C ASN A 138 16.13 -14.92 -11.73
N ASN A 139 14.98 -14.49 -12.25
CA ASN A 139 14.68 -13.09 -12.58
C ASN A 139 13.87 -12.39 -11.47
N LYS A 140 13.87 -12.94 -10.25
CA LYS A 140 13.18 -12.32 -9.12
C LYS A 140 13.82 -10.98 -8.71
N PRO A 141 13.06 -10.05 -8.11
CA PRO A 141 13.61 -8.82 -7.56
C PRO A 141 14.75 -9.12 -6.59
N LYS A 142 15.81 -8.29 -6.59
CA LYS A 142 16.81 -8.35 -5.51
C LYS A 142 16.14 -8.14 -4.14
N LYS A 143 16.68 -8.78 -3.09
CA LYS A 143 16.28 -8.59 -1.69
C LYS A 143 16.17 -7.11 -1.34
N ARG A 144 15.01 -6.71 -0.82
CA ARG A 144 14.70 -5.30 -0.51
C ARG A 144 13.56 -5.19 0.51
N SER A 145 13.39 -4.01 1.09
CA SER A 145 12.22 -3.62 1.86
C SER A 145 11.66 -2.30 1.35
N SER A 146 10.53 -1.89 1.91
CA SER A 146 9.94 -0.57 1.68
C SER A 146 9.68 -0.29 0.19
N ALA A 147 9.43 -1.34 -0.57
CA ALA A 147 8.97 -1.28 -1.95
C ALA A 147 7.46 -0.95 -1.98
N SER A 148 6.93 -0.66 -3.16
CA SER A 148 5.52 -0.36 -3.39
C SER A 148 4.92 -1.30 -4.43
N GLY A 149 3.61 -1.47 -4.41
CA GLY A 149 2.93 -2.36 -5.35
C GLY A 149 1.76 -3.07 -4.71
N GLY A 150 1.55 -4.32 -5.10
CA GLY A 150 0.44 -5.16 -4.66
C GLY A 150 -0.28 -5.75 -5.85
N ILE A 151 -1.55 -6.11 -5.65
CA ILE A 151 -2.40 -6.69 -6.70
C ILE A 151 -3.76 -5.99 -6.68
N HIS A 152 -4.34 -5.80 -7.86
CA HIS A 152 -5.71 -5.32 -8.02
C HIS A 152 -6.66 -6.51 -8.14
N GLU A 153 -7.90 -6.37 -7.66
CA GLU A 153 -8.89 -7.47 -7.68
C GLU A 153 -9.27 -7.92 -9.10
N ASP A 154 -9.28 -6.98 -10.05
CA ASP A 154 -9.57 -7.21 -11.48
C ASP A 154 -8.37 -7.74 -12.29
N ASP A 155 -7.26 -8.09 -11.66
CA ASP A 155 -6.03 -8.49 -12.36
C ASP A 155 -5.37 -9.72 -11.73
N SER A 156 -4.49 -10.37 -12.49
CA SER A 156 -3.63 -11.45 -12.03
C SER A 156 -2.18 -11.02 -11.80
N SER A 157 -1.80 -9.80 -12.16
CA SER A 157 -0.42 -9.36 -11.97
C SER A 157 -0.21 -8.79 -10.57
N PHE A 158 0.60 -9.47 -9.76
CA PHE A 158 1.18 -8.86 -8.57
C PHE A 158 2.37 -8.00 -8.99
N VAL A 159 2.33 -6.71 -8.68
CA VAL A 159 3.34 -5.72 -9.06
C VAL A 159 4.22 -5.38 -7.87
N LEU A 160 5.51 -5.24 -8.11
CA LEU A 160 6.48 -4.75 -7.14
C LEU A 160 7.37 -3.70 -7.79
N SER A 161 7.54 -2.55 -7.12
CA SER A 161 8.32 -1.43 -7.63
C SER A 161 9.14 -0.80 -6.51
N HIS A 162 10.30 -0.24 -6.85
CA HIS A 162 11.16 0.50 -5.95
C HIS A 162 11.63 -0.29 -4.70
N GLY A 163 11.89 0.40 -3.59
CA GLY A 163 12.43 -0.12 -2.34
C GLY A 163 13.94 0.07 -2.21
N SER A 164 14.50 -0.46 -1.13
CA SER A 164 15.94 -0.42 -0.86
C SER A 164 16.41 -1.64 -0.09
N ASN A 165 17.73 -1.86 -0.09
CA ASN A 165 18.44 -2.65 0.91
C ASN A 165 19.63 -1.83 1.41
N ASP A 166 20.62 -2.43 2.09
CA ASP A 166 21.78 -1.68 2.61
C ASP A 166 22.68 -1.10 1.51
N ASP A 167 22.76 -1.77 0.36
CA ASP A 167 23.68 -1.47 -0.73
C ASP A 167 23.05 -0.55 -1.79
N ASP A 168 21.78 -0.78 -2.12
CA ASP A 168 21.10 -0.24 -3.29
C ASP A 168 19.74 0.38 -2.92
N LYS A 169 19.38 1.46 -3.61
CA LYS A 169 17.97 1.84 -3.84
C LYS A 169 17.54 1.44 -5.24
N PHE A 170 16.26 1.12 -5.36
CA PHE A 170 15.67 0.63 -6.59
C PHE A 170 14.61 1.59 -7.13
N SER A 171 14.49 1.65 -8.45
CA SER A 171 13.39 2.26 -9.22
C SER A 171 12.83 1.31 -10.27
N ASN A 172 13.31 0.06 -10.31
CA ASN A 172 12.81 -0.96 -11.22
C ASN A 172 11.48 -1.54 -10.75
N THR A 173 10.71 -2.08 -11.70
CA THR A 173 9.38 -2.62 -11.50
C THR A 173 9.28 -4.02 -12.08
N PHE A 174 8.69 -4.92 -11.31
CA PHE A 174 8.45 -6.32 -11.64
C PHE A 174 6.97 -6.65 -11.60
N SER A 175 6.59 -7.64 -12.40
CA SER A 175 5.27 -8.25 -12.42
C SER A 175 5.37 -9.75 -12.19
N TYR A 176 4.36 -10.33 -11.55
CA TYR A 176 4.20 -11.76 -11.37
C TYR A 176 2.74 -12.15 -11.61
N ASP A 177 2.48 -12.88 -12.69
CA ASP A 177 1.14 -13.34 -13.04
C ASP A 177 0.74 -14.56 -12.19
N ILE A 178 -0.17 -14.34 -11.24
CA ILE A 178 -0.63 -15.37 -10.29
C ILE A 178 -1.60 -16.39 -10.87
N ASP A 179 -1.96 -16.31 -12.15
CA ASP A 179 -2.83 -17.29 -12.81
C ASP A 179 -2.04 -18.23 -13.74
N GLN A 180 -0.77 -17.93 -14.04
CA GLN A 180 0.12 -18.83 -14.81
C GLN A 180 0.30 -20.20 -14.13
N PRO A 181 0.45 -21.30 -14.87
CA PRO A 181 0.78 -22.60 -14.28
C PRO A 181 2.05 -22.55 -13.41
N ALA A 182 2.09 -23.29 -12.30
CA ALA A 182 3.25 -23.29 -11.39
C ALA A 182 4.58 -23.67 -12.07
N SER A 183 4.54 -24.43 -13.16
CA SER A 183 5.71 -24.81 -13.96
C SER A 183 6.30 -23.67 -14.79
N THR A 184 5.54 -22.61 -15.06
CA THR A 184 5.94 -21.48 -15.92
C THR A 184 5.87 -20.13 -15.21
N ARG A 185 5.18 -20.08 -14.07
CA ARG A 185 4.97 -18.85 -13.30
C ARG A 185 6.29 -18.30 -12.76
N ALA A 186 6.53 -17.02 -13.01
CA ALA A 186 7.82 -16.38 -12.85
C ALA A 186 7.67 -14.88 -12.64
N TRP A 187 8.69 -14.26 -12.02
CA TRP A 187 8.83 -12.81 -12.03
C TRP A 187 9.37 -12.34 -13.37
N GLU A 188 8.83 -11.21 -13.84
CA GLU A 188 9.27 -10.51 -15.03
C GLU A 188 9.60 -9.06 -14.67
N GLU A 189 10.78 -8.58 -15.06
CA GLU A 189 11.12 -7.16 -14.95
C GLU A 189 10.44 -6.42 -16.10
N ILE A 190 9.41 -5.65 -15.78
CA ILE A 190 8.62 -4.90 -16.77
C ILE A 190 9.16 -3.48 -16.99
N HIS A 191 9.94 -2.96 -16.05
CA HIS A 191 10.59 -1.66 -16.14
C HIS A 191 11.94 -1.66 -15.42
N SER A 192 13.04 -1.42 -16.12
CA SER A 192 14.40 -1.53 -15.55
C SER A 192 14.79 -0.39 -14.59
N GLY A 193 14.08 0.75 -14.64
CA GLY A 193 14.37 1.92 -13.81
C GLY A 193 15.76 2.52 -14.05
N THR A 194 16.08 3.58 -13.30
CA THR A 194 17.42 4.18 -13.25
C THR A 194 17.64 4.94 -11.95
N ASN A 195 18.88 4.97 -11.48
CA ASN A 195 19.32 5.80 -10.35
C ASN A 195 19.94 7.12 -10.81
N ASN A 196 20.14 7.31 -12.12
CA ASN A 196 20.50 8.61 -12.67
C ASN A 196 19.31 9.55 -12.56
N TYR A 197 19.55 10.82 -12.23
CA TYR A 197 18.50 11.82 -12.20
C TYR A 197 17.76 11.86 -13.54
N ASN A 198 16.45 11.64 -13.51
CA ASN A 198 15.57 11.79 -14.64
C ASN A 198 14.24 12.41 -14.15
N PRO A 199 13.83 13.58 -14.67
CA PRO A 199 12.59 14.23 -14.25
C PRO A 199 11.33 13.58 -14.84
N SER A 200 11.47 12.61 -15.76
CA SER A 200 10.34 11.89 -16.34
C SER A 200 9.99 10.59 -15.61
N TYR A 201 10.79 10.18 -14.63
CA TYR A 201 10.58 8.96 -13.86
C TYR A 201 10.73 9.23 -12.36
N PRO A 202 9.98 8.51 -11.50
CA PRO A 202 10.22 8.59 -10.08
C PRO A 202 11.64 8.11 -9.76
N HIS A 203 12.35 8.89 -8.94
CA HIS A 203 13.66 8.45 -8.44
C HIS A 203 13.53 7.26 -7.51
N ALA A 204 14.61 6.48 -7.45
CA ALA A 204 14.76 5.40 -6.49
C ALA A 204 14.62 5.93 -5.05
N ARG A 205 13.84 5.19 -4.25
CA ARG A 205 13.36 5.67 -2.94
C ARG A 205 12.95 4.50 -2.04
N TYR A 206 12.81 4.81 -0.76
CA TYR A 206 12.26 3.92 0.26
C TYR A 206 11.25 4.69 1.13
N GLN A 207 10.41 3.97 1.87
CA GLN A 207 9.35 4.52 2.73
C GLN A 207 8.31 5.38 2.00
N GLN A 208 8.21 5.24 0.68
CA GLN A 208 7.09 5.76 -0.10
C GLN A 208 5.86 4.86 0.11
N ALA A 209 4.68 5.44 -0.05
CA ALA A 209 3.46 4.64 -0.17
C ALA A 209 3.16 4.34 -1.64
N GLY A 210 2.55 3.19 -1.89
CA GLY A 210 1.99 2.89 -3.20
C GLY A 210 1.17 1.63 -3.22
N LEU A 211 0.18 1.60 -4.11
CA LEU A 211 -0.74 0.48 -4.31
C LEU A 211 -1.30 0.48 -5.74
N MET A 212 -1.78 -0.69 -6.18
CA MET A 212 -2.49 -0.82 -7.45
C MET A 212 -3.88 -0.16 -7.35
N VAL A 213 -4.15 0.87 -8.15
CA VAL A 213 -5.41 1.63 -8.17
C VAL A 213 -6.39 1.16 -9.24
N SER A 214 -5.90 0.36 -10.18
CA SER A 214 -6.66 -0.38 -11.19
C SER A 214 -5.84 -1.58 -11.62
N LYS A 215 -6.35 -2.39 -12.56
CA LYS A 215 -5.58 -3.49 -13.15
C LYS A 215 -4.24 -3.05 -13.74
N ASP A 216 -4.13 -1.86 -14.31
CA ASP A 216 -2.94 -1.41 -15.05
C ASP A 216 -2.14 -0.32 -14.34
N LYS A 217 -2.71 0.33 -13.33
CA LYS A 217 -2.10 1.52 -12.72
C LYS A 217 -1.62 1.29 -11.29
N LEU A 218 -0.34 1.59 -11.06
CA LEU A 218 0.26 1.71 -9.74
C LEU A 218 0.36 3.18 -9.36
N LEU A 219 -0.16 3.56 -8.19
CA LEU A 219 0.06 4.88 -7.59
C LEU A 219 1.25 4.83 -6.64
N LEU A 220 2.06 5.89 -6.61
CA LEU A 220 3.20 6.07 -5.73
C LEU A 220 3.23 7.51 -5.18
N PHE A 221 3.56 7.68 -3.91
CA PHE A 221 3.66 8.99 -3.26
C PHE A 221 4.79 9.04 -2.23
N GLY A 222 5.55 10.13 -2.26
CA GLY A 222 6.48 10.54 -1.22
C GLY A 222 7.65 9.59 -1.04
N GLY A 223 8.06 9.41 0.21
CA GLY A 223 9.24 8.61 0.59
C GLY A 223 10.54 9.42 0.62
N CYS A 224 11.65 8.72 0.73
CA CYS A 224 12.98 9.30 0.90
C CYS A 224 13.89 8.98 -0.30
N LEU A 225 14.28 10.02 -1.04
CA LEU A 225 15.07 9.89 -2.26
C LEU A 225 16.57 9.91 -1.96
N SER A 226 17.03 10.57 -0.88
CA SER A 226 18.46 10.69 -0.55
C SER A 226 19.11 9.40 0.00
N GLY A 227 20.39 9.15 -0.30
CA GLY A 227 21.23 8.09 0.29
C GLY A 227 21.61 6.98 -0.70
N GLN A 228 22.58 6.11 -0.37
CA GLN A 228 22.95 4.94 -1.19
C GLN A 228 23.21 5.26 -2.68
N GLY A 229 24.02 6.30 -2.93
CA GLY A 229 24.35 6.74 -4.29
C GLY A 229 23.24 7.51 -5.02
N THR A 230 22.09 7.73 -4.37
CA THR A 230 20.98 8.53 -4.90
C THR A 230 20.88 9.89 -4.18
N GLY A 231 20.38 10.89 -4.90
CA GLY A 231 20.13 12.24 -4.40
C GLY A 231 18.64 12.60 -4.45
N GLY A 232 18.26 13.70 -3.81
CA GLY A 232 16.89 14.20 -3.82
C GLY A 232 16.32 14.43 -2.42
N PRO A 233 15.08 14.93 -2.34
CA PRO A 233 14.43 15.27 -1.09
C PRO A 233 14.15 14.03 -0.21
N CYS A 234 14.14 14.25 1.09
CA CYS A 234 13.72 13.27 2.08
C CYS A 234 13.15 14.02 3.28
N PRO A 235 11.83 13.98 3.54
CA PRO A 235 10.80 13.36 2.70
C PRO A 235 10.58 14.10 1.36
N SER A 236 9.93 13.42 0.43
CA SER A 236 9.40 13.99 -0.82
C SER A 236 7.88 14.13 -0.79
N ASP A 237 7.35 15.06 -1.59
CA ASP A 237 5.92 15.29 -1.85
C ASP A 237 5.47 14.86 -3.25
N ASP A 238 6.39 14.30 -4.03
CA ASP A 238 6.09 13.90 -5.39
C ASP A 238 5.19 12.67 -5.45
N SER A 239 4.36 12.63 -6.49
CA SER A 239 3.46 11.51 -6.72
C SER A 239 3.39 11.16 -8.19
N TRP A 240 3.21 9.88 -8.43
CA TRP A 240 3.39 9.28 -9.74
C TRP A 240 2.38 8.18 -9.96
N THR A 241 1.94 8.01 -11.21
CA THR A 241 1.28 6.80 -11.66
C THR A 241 2.14 6.07 -12.67
N TYR A 242 2.28 4.76 -12.51
CA TYR A 242 2.83 3.88 -13.54
C TYR A 242 1.69 3.17 -14.25
N ASP A 243 1.69 3.19 -15.57
CA ASP A 243 0.75 2.46 -16.42
C ASP A 243 1.46 1.26 -17.06
N LYS A 244 1.02 0.04 -16.71
CA LYS A 244 1.58 -1.20 -17.22
C LYS A 244 1.34 -1.41 -18.71
N ALA A 245 0.22 -0.91 -19.25
CA ALA A 245 -0.14 -1.14 -20.64
C ALA A 245 0.75 -0.32 -21.59
N SER A 246 1.09 0.91 -21.20
CA SER A 246 2.05 1.73 -21.94
C SER A 246 3.49 1.59 -21.47
N ASN A 247 3.73 0.97 -20.31
CA ASN A 247 5.03 0.93 -19.62
C ASN A 247 5.62 2.33 -19.38
N GLU A 248 4.80 3.25 -18.89
CA GLU A 248 5.20 4.63 -18.69
C GLU A 248 4.84 5.13 -17.30
N TRP A 249 5.69 6.00 -16.75
CA TRP A 249 5.39 6.77 -15.56
C TRP A 249 4.83 8.13 -15.95
N SER A 250 3.95 8.67 -15.12
CA SER A 250 3.42 10.02 -15.25
C SER A 250 3.43 10.70 -13.90
N GLU A 251 4.08 11.86 -13.84
CA GLU A 251 4.06 12.69 -12.64
C GLU A 251 2.66 13.30 -12.44
N LEU A 252 2.22 13.34 -11.19
CA LEU A 252 0.96 13.95 -10.79
C LEU A 252 1.20 15.29 -10.11
N ASN A 253 0.16 16.12 -10.09
CA ASN A 253 0.17 17.37 -9.34
C ASN A 253 0.43 17.13 -7.85
N ARG A 254 1.24 18.02 -7.24
CA ARG A 254 1.47 18.04 -5.79
C ARG A 254 0.16 18.36 -5.07
N CYS A 255 -0.12 17.65 -3.97
CA CYS A 255 -1.36 17.85 -3.21
C CYS A 255 -1.22 17.72 -1.70
N SER A 256 -0.23 16.96 -1.21
CA SER A 256 -0.04 16.71 0.22
C SER A 256 1.40 17.05 0.57
N SER A 257 1.63 17.47 1.81
CA SER A 257 2.96 17.82 2.31
C SER A 257 3.96 16.66 2.19
N PRO A 258 5.27 16.94 2.02
CA PRO A 258 6.29 15.90 1.95
C PRO A 258 6.22 14.95 3.13
N LYS A 259 6.24 13.63 2.91
CA LYS A 259 6.26 12.64 4.01
C LYS A 259 6.87 11.29 3.66
N ILE A 260 7.44 10.64 4.68
CA ILE A 260 7.86 9.24 4.68
C ILE A 260 6.86 8.37 5.45
N SER A 261 6.80 7.09 5.07
CA SER A 261 5.93 6.08 5.67
C SER A 261 4.44 6.47 5.78
N PRO A 262 3.83 7.15 4.78
CA PRO A 262 2.39 7.34 4.83
C PRO A 262 1.66 6.02 4.54
N ALA A 263 0.40 5.94 4.95
CA ALA A 263 -0.48 4.84 4.61
C ALA A 263 -1.35 5.23 3.41
N MET A 264 -1.59 4.28 2.51
CA MET A 264 -2.59 4.41 1.46
C MET A 264 -3.59 3.27 1.53
N ALA A 265 -4.86 3.57 1.25
CA ALA A 265 -5.90 2.56 1.12
C ALA A 265 -6.89 2.92 0.01
N ARG A 266 -7.34 1.93 -0.74
CA ARG A 266 -8.50 2.08 -1.63
C ARG A 266 -9.76 2.21 -0.76
N LEU A 267 -10.61 3.18 -1.06
CA LEU A 267 -11.92 3.26 -0.44
C LEU A 267 -12.86 2.28 -1.13
N PRO A 268 -13.49 1.35 -0.39
CA PRO A 268 -14.56 0.54 -0.95
C PRO A 268 -15.70 1.48 -1.34
N SER A 269 -16.14 1.39 -2.60
CA SER A 269 -17.29 2.14 -3.08
C SER A 269 -18.42 1.16 -3.36
N GLY A 270 -19.60 1.42 -2.78
CA GLY A 270 -20.84 0.71 -3.17
C GLY A 270 -21.24 0.97 -4.62
N ASN A 271 -20.58 1.92 -5.29
CA ASN A 271 -20.64 2.14 -6.72
C ASN A 271 -19.28 1.77 -7.36
N THR A 272 -19.24 0.65 -8.08
CA THR A 272 -18.06 0.14 -8.79
C THR A 272 -17.52 1.09 -9.87
N SER A 273 -18.23 2.19 -10.18
CA SER A 273 -17.75 3.23 -11.10
C SER A 273 -17.02 4.38 -10.40
N ILE A 274 -16.89 4.36 -9.08
CA ILE A 274 -16.20 5.41 -8.31
C ILE A 274 -15.03 4.77 -7.56
N HIS A 275 -13.82 5.08 -8.01
CA HIS A 275 -12.60 4.59 -7.38
C HIS A 275 -11.96 5.72 -6.58
N ARG A 276 -11.56 5.49 -5.34
CA ARG A 276 -10.84 6.51 -4.55
C ARG A 276 -9.73 5.87 -3.76
N VAL A 277 -8.63 6.58 -3.61
CA VAL A 277 -7.55 6.19 -2.70
C VAL A 277 -7.37 7.30 -1.68
N VAL A 278 -7.29 6.93 -0.41
CA VAL A 278 -6.90 7.85 0.67
C VAL A 278 -5.43 7.69 0.96
N LEU A 279 -4.78 8.81 1.27
CA LEU A 279 -3.43 8.89 1.79
C LEU A 279 -3.51 9.57 3.16
N TRP A 280 -2.93 8.95 4.18
CA TRP A 280 -3.01 9.42 5.56
C TRP A 280 -1.75 9.11 6.37
N GLY A 281 -1.51 9.92 7.41
CA GLY A 281 -0.39 9.77 8.33
C GLY A 281 0.95 9.99 7.65
N GLY A 282 1.98 9.28 8.14
CA GLY A 282 3.36 9.50 7.74
C GLY A 282 4.05 10.58 8.56
N ASN A 283 5.33 10.81 8.27
CA ASN A 283 6.17 11.76 8.99
C ASN A 283 6.75 12.77 8.00
N ALA A 284 6.49 14.06 8.23
CA ALA A 284 6.97 15.17 7.41
C ALA A 284 8.28 15.80 7.92
N ASP A 285 8.66 15.49 9.16
CA ASP A 285 9.89 15.98 9.77
C ASP A 285 11.11 15.25 9.20
N SER A 286 12.05 16.01 8.66
CA SER A 286 13.42 15.54 8.49
C SER A 286 14.44 16.61 8.84
N ARG A 287 15.68 16.17 9.02
CA ARG A 287 16.82 17.08 9.22
C ARG A 287 17.07 18.01 8.02
N THR A 288 16.42 17.78 6.88
CA THR A 288 16.63 18.51 5.62
C THR A 288 15.43 19.34 5.19
N THR A 289 14.26 19.20 5.82
CA THR A 289 13.09 20.06 5.58
C THR A 289 13.00 21.10 6.70
N LEU A 290 12.99 22.39 6.35
CA LEU A 290 12.54 23.43 7.27
C LEU A 290 11.03 23.21 7.44
N ALA A 291 10.57 23.05 8.69
CA ALA A 291 9.19 22.77 9.10
C ALA A 291 8.17 23.00 7.97
N SER A 292 7.72 21.91 7.32
CA SER A 292 6.60 21.99 6.40
C SER A 292 5.34 22.27 7.22
N ASP A 293 4.40 23.01 6.64
CA ASP A 293 3.04 23.02 7.17
C ASP A 293 2.53 21.57 7.12
N ASP A 294 2.46 20.92 8.29
CA ASP A 294 1.89 19.59 8.42
C ASP A 294 0.46 19.61 7.87
N ASP A 295 0.06 18.51 7.22
CA ASP A 295 -1.35 18.34 6.87
C ASP A 295 -2.17 18.44 8.17
N LYS A 296 -3.24 19.25 8.16
CA LYS A 296 -4.05 19.44 9.37
C LYS A 296 -4.61 18.09 9.83
N GLU A 297 -4.74 17.91 11.14
CA GLU A 297 -5.28 16.66 11.72
C GLU A 297 -6.68 16.30 11.17
N ASP A 298 -7.46 17.29 10.71
CA ASP A 298 -8.79 17.11 10.11
C ASP A 298 -8.77 16.98 8.57
N GLU A 299 -7.61 16.85 7.94
CA GLU A 299 -7.47 16.79 6.48
C GLU A 299 -6.91 15.45 6.01
N ILE A 300 -7.45 14.95 4.89
CA ILE A 300 -7.01 13.72 4.25
C ILE A 300 -6.87 13.93 2.74
N ALA A 301 -5.79 13.43 2.16
CA ALA A 301 -5.58 13.48 0.73
C ALA A 301 -6.31 12.32 0.05
N VAL A 302 -7.12 12.65 -0.96
CA VAL A 302 -7.92 11.70 -1.73
C VAL A 302 -7.55 11.77 -3.20
N PHE A 303 -7.12 10.64 -3.76
CA PHE A 303 -6.83 10.48 -5.18
C PHE A 303 -8.03 9.89 -5.93
N ASP A 304 -8.33 10.48 -7.08
CA ASP A 304 -9.30 10.02 -8.08
C ASP A 304 -8.51 9.41 -9.26
N PRO A 305 -8.35 8.07 -9.35
CA PRO A 305 -7.57 7.41 -10.39
C PRO A 305 -8.22 7.48 -11.78
N ASP A 306 -9.52 7.77 -11.85
CA ASP A 306 -10.23 7.96 -13.12
C ASP A 306 -9.87 9.31 -13.76
N LYS A 307 -9.43 10.28 -12.95
CA LYS A 307 -9.04 11.63 -13.37
C LYS A 307 -7.54 11.92 -13.22
N ASN A 308 -6.80 11.04 -12.56
CA ASN A 308 -5.42 11.29 -12.11
C ASN A 308 -5.31 12.59 -11.29
N GLU A 309 -6.27 12.83 -10.39
CA GLU A 309 -6.35 14.06 -9.60
C GLU A 309 -6.32 13.76 -8.10
N TRP A 310 -5.51 14.52 -7.37
CA TRP A 310 -5.56 14.58 -5.91
C TRP A 310 -6.44 15.74 -5.43
N LYS A 311 -7.11 15.54 -4.29
CA LYS A 311 -7.89 16.57 -3.58
C LYS A 311 -7.74 16.38 -2.07
N ILE A 312 -7.56 17.47 -1.34
CA ILE A 312 -7.70 17.47 0.12
C ILE A 312 -9.19 17.48 0.48
N LYS A 313 -9.56 16.64 1.44
CA LYS A 313 -10.89 16.56 2.02
C LYS A 313 -10.79 16.75 3.53
N LYS A 314 -11.80 17.39 4.11
CA LYS A 314 -11.97 17.41 5.56
C LYS A 314 -12.61 16.11 6.03
N THR A 315 -12.15 15.61 7.17
CA THR A 315 -12.75 14.50 7.90
C THR A 315 -13.53 15.03 9.10
N GLN A 316 -14.63 14.38 9.44
CA GLN A 316 -15.27 14.60 10.74
C GLN A 316 -14.69 13.64 11.77
N VAL A 317 -14.54 14.14 13.00
CA VAL A 317 -14.19 13.38 14.21
C VAL A 317 -15.47 13.02 14.94
#